data_AF-A0A8C8BL40-F1
#
_entry.id   AF-A0A8C8BL40-F1
#
_cell.length_a   1.000
_cell.length_b   1.000
_cell.length_c   1.000
_cell.angle_alpha   90.00
_cell.angle_beta   90.00
_cell.angle_gamma   90.00
#
_symmetry.space_group_name_H-M   'P 1'
#
loop_
_entity.id
_entity.type
_entity.pdbx_description
1 polymer ?
#
loop_
_entity_poly.entity_id
_entity_poly.type
_entity_poly.pdbx_seq_one_letter_code
_entity_poly.pdbx_strand_id
1 'polypeptide(L)'
;MIACWEQSSRRKDKSNVKSLLAETYAEAALSVTITTLTDVLAFFVGTWTAFPSVRSFCLYTGTAFVFCYIYTMTFFGGIIVLNHKREQGNRHWLTCMPVGVDEDQAEKSCWYNVCCIGNCSRQSPQPEGEHPMSIFFRKYYGPFFTNKWVKLLVVLLYGAYLGGSIYGCTQIREGIDLRNLASDDSYVIPYYDDDSKYFSMYGPRVMVVITKSVDYWNETVRLGIENCIGKLENISYVDKNYSESWLRVYTLSAQSASIDINNKTVFISHLPELFKIVPSFEWDVNRTQDTIEASRFFIQTANVTSAVDEKNLLNELRETTRQCSIPLMVYHPAFIYYDQYLVIVQNTVQNVVVAAGAMLVVSLWLIPNPLCCLWVTFAIASVIVGVAGFMTFWSVNLDSISMINLVICIGFSVDFSAHISYAFVTSTESSANKRAVEALSLLGYPVFQGAVSTILGVVVLAAAKTYIFRTFFKIMFLVILFGALHGLVFIPVFLTFFGNCGRSPHTTKSKNLELRFRNDKDCPVEEPSLSKN
;
A
#
# COMPACT_ATOMS: atom_id res chain seq x y z
N MET A 1 14.43 18.26 4.93
CA MET A 1 15.34 18.71 6.01
C MET A 1 16.64 19.32 5.48
N ILE A 2 17.48 18.61 4.72
CA ILE A 2 18.73 19.17 4.15
C ILE A 2 18.45 20.44 3.33
N ALA A 3 17.46 20.42 2.43
CA ALA A 3 17.10 21.60 1.64
C ALA A 3 16.71 22.82 2.52
N CYS A 4 15.95 22.60 3.60
CA CYS A 4 15.59 23.66 4.55
C CYS A 4 16.82 24.17 5.33
N TRP A 5 17.75 23.26 5.67
CA TRP A 5 19.03 23.62 6.30
C TRP A 5 19.86 24.53 5.39
N GLU A 6 20.03 24.14 4.12
CA GLU A 6 20.76 24.96 3.14
C GLU A 6 20.09 26.33 2.96
N GLN A 7 18.77 26.38 2.86
CA GLN A 7 18.04 27.63 2.76
C GLN A 7 18.20 28.52 4.00
N SER A 8 18.11 27.94 5.20
CA SER A 8 18.32 28.65 6.47
C SER A 8 19.75 29.16 6.60
N SER A 9 20.74 28.36 6.19
CA SER A 9 22.16 28.69 6.26
C SER A 9 22.55 29.83 5.31
N ARG A 10 21.77 30.07 4.26
CA ARG A 10 21.96 31.19 3.34
C ARG A 10 21.32 32.49 3.82
N ARG A 11 20.24 32.40 4.61
CA ARG A 11 19.50 33.57 5.11
C ARG A 11 20.13 34.24 6.32
N LYS A 12 20.78 33.47 7.21
CA LYS A 12 21.39 33.98 8.46
C LYS A 12 22.92 33.88 8.43
N ASP A 13 23.56 34.77 9.19
CA ASP A 13 25.00 34.77 9.39
C ASP A 13 25.45 33.43 10.03
N LYS A 14 26.56 32.87 9.55
CA LYS A 14 27.01 31.47 9.80
C LYS A 14 27.42 31.21 11.26
N SER A 15 27.28 32.18 12.17
CA SER A 15 27.93 32.18 13.48
C SER A 15 27.22 31.37 14.57
N ASN A 16 25.88 31.24 14.56
CA ASN A 16 25.14 30.53 15.62
C ASN A 16 24.42 29.25 15.13
N VAL A 17 25.13 28.13 15.21
CA VAL A 17 24.65 26.80 14.77
C VAL A 17 23.38 26.34 15.50
N LYS A 18 23.21 26.71 16.78
CA LYS A 18 22.00 26.36 17.55
C LYS A 18 20.76 27.04 16.96
N SER A 19 20.88 28.32 16.62
CA SER A 19 19.79 29.09 16.01
C SER A 19 19.43 28.59 14.62
N LEU A 20 20.44 28.13 13.86
CA LEU A 20 20.27 27.58 12.51
C LEU A 20 19.52 26.24 12.54
N LEU A 21 19.85 25.38 13.50
CA LEU A 21 19.15 24.13 13.72
C LEU A 21 17.70 24.35 14.18
N ALA A 22 17.48 25.27 15.12
CA ALA A 22 16.14 25.60 15.60
C ALA A 22 15.23 26.09 14.46
N GLU A 23 15.73 26.97 13.59
CA GLU A 23 14.99 27.44 12.40
C GLU A 23 14.70 26.29 11.42
N THR A 24 15.70 25.45 11.16
CA THR A 24 15.55 24.31 10.26
C THR A 24 14.46 23.35 10.74
N TYR A 25 14.41 23.06 12.04
CA TYR A 25 13.32 22.25 12.60
C TYR A 25 11.99 23.01 12.61
N ALA A 26 11.97 24.31 12.88
CA ALA A 26 10.74 25.08 12.82
C ALA A 26 10.07 25.02 11.44
N GLU A 27 10.86 25.05 10.35
CA GLU A 27 10.35 24.92 8.99
C GLU A 27 10.10 23.45 8.58
N ALA A 28 11.02 22.51 8.87
CA ALA A 28 10.98 21.16 8.32
C ALA A 28 10.34 20.10 9.22
N ALA A 29 10.37 20.26 10.55
CA ALA A 29 9.92 19.21 11.49
C ALA A 29 8.43 18.92 11.36
N LEU A 30 7.62 19.97 11.17
CA LEU A 30 6.17 19.82 10.96
C LEU A 30 5.92 18.95 9.73
N SER A 31 6.46 19.32 8.58
CA SER A 31 6.37 18.55 7.34
C SER A 31 6.77 17.07 7.53
N VAL A 32 7.92 16.80 8.15
CA VAL A 32 8.38 15.40 8.38
C VAL A 32 7.44 14.65 9.34
N THR A 33 6.92 15.32 10.37
CA THR A 33 5.98 14.73 11.33
C THR A 33 4.66 14.39 10.67
N ILE A 34 4.17 15.24 9.77
CA ILE A 34 2.95 15.00 8.99
C ILE A 34 3.11 13.71 8.21
N THR A 35 4.13 13.63 7.35
CA THR A 35 4.41 12.45 6.51
C THR A 35 4.54 11.18 7.34
N THR A 36 5.33 11.23 8.43
CA THR A 36 5.53 10.03 9.25
C THR A 36 4.22 9.60 9.90
N LEU A 37 3.46 10.55 10.48
CA LEU A 37 2.21 10.22 11.14
C LEU A 37 1.21 9.61 10.15
N THR A 38 1.14 10.15 8.94
CA THR A 38 0.27 9.64 7.90
C THR A 38 0.66 8.25 7.42
N ASP A 39 1.94 8.01 7.19
CA ASP A 39 2.46 6.69 6.80
C ASP A 39 2.20 5.67 7.90
N VAL A 40 2.56 5.99 9.14
CA VAL A 40 2.39 5.11 10.29
C VAL A 40 0.92 4.72 10.47
N LEU A 41 -0.01 5.69 10.39
CA LEU A 41 -1.44 5.41 10.48
C LEU A 41 -1.92 4.55 9.31
N ALA A 42 -1.50 4.84 8.07
CA ALA A 42 -1.86 4.03 6.91
C ALA A 42 -1.39 2.58 7.04
N PHE A 43 -0.15 2.36 7.50
CA PHE A 43 0.38 1.02 7.76
C PHE A 43 -0.36 0.31 8.90
N PHE A 44 -0.66 1.00 10.00
CA PHE A 44 -1.43 0.41 11.09
C PHE A 44 -2.87 0.06 10.68
N VAL A 45 -3.53 0.86 9.84
CA VAL A 45 -4.83 0.49 9.24
C VAL A 45 -4.71 -0.80 8.43
N GLY A 46 -3.59 -1.01 7.71
CA GLY A 46 -3.31 -2.26 6.98
C GLY A 46 -3.22 -3.51 7.87
N THR A 47 -3.01 -3.38 9.18
CA THR A 47 -3.03 -4.52 10.12
C THR A 47 -4.44 -5.07 10.36
N TRP A 48 -5.49 -4.36 9.98
CA TRP A 48 -6.88 -4.82 10.08
C TRP A 48 -7.28 -5.80 8.94
N THR A 49 -6.41 -6.01 7.95
CA THR A 49 -6.65 -6.95 6.85
C THR A 49 -6.88 -8.39 7.34
N ALA A 50 -7.58 -9.23 6.58
CA ALA A 50 -7.77 -10.65 6.94
C ALA A 50 -6.50 -11.51 6.77
N PHE A 51 -5.48 -11.01 6.06
CA PHE A 51 -4.31 -11.78 5.62
C PHE A 51 -3.13 -11.65 6.59
N PRO A 52 -2.68 -12.72 7.27
CA PRO A 52 -1.60 -12.64 8.26
C PRO A 52 -0.26 -12.12 7.73
N SER A 53 0.08 -12.45 6.48
CA SER A 53 1.28 -11.94 5.81
C SER A 53 1.25 -10.42 5.67
N VAL A 54 0.10 -9.87 5.28
CA VAL A 54 -0.15 -8.43 5.17
C VAL A 54 -0.05 -7.76 6.54
N ARG A 55 -0.70 -8.34 7.57
CA ARG A 55 -0.64 -7.82 8.94
C ARG A 55 0.80 -7.71 9.43
N SER A 56 1.60 -8.76 9.21
CA SER A 56 3.01 -8.79 9.61
C SER A 56 3.81 -7.72 8.88
N PHE A 57 3.68 -7.64 7.55
CA PHE A 57 4.36 -6.63 6.73
C PHE A 57 4.02 -5.20 7.18
N CYS A 58 2.74 -4.91 7.38
CA CYS A 58 2.26 -3.61 7.83
C CYS A 58 2.77 -3.27 9.24
N LEU A 59 2.79 -4.24 10.16
CA LEU A 59 3.30 -4.04 11.51
C LEU A 59 4.81 -3.73 11.53
N TYR A 60 5.61 -4.50 10.80
CA TYR A 60 7.05 -4.26 10.68
C TYR A 60 7.34 -2.90 10.07
N THR A 61 6.65 -2.56 8.97
CA THR A 61 6.88 -1.32 8.24
C THR A 61 6.43 -0.11 9.05
N GLY A 62 5.23 -0.14 9.65
CA GLY A 62 4.73 0.93 10.51
C GLY A 62 5.66 1.18 11.71
N THR A 63 6.15 0.12 12.34
CA THR A 63 7.13 0.24 13.44
C THR A 63 8.46 0.82 12.95
N ALA A 64 8.95 0.38 11.79
CA ALA A 64 10.18 0.91 11.19
C ALA A 64 10.06 2.42 10.89
N PHE A 65 8.91 2.90 10.41
CA PHE A 65 8.68 4.33 10.18
C PHE A 65 8.71 5.15 11.47
N VAL A 66 8.18 4.62 12.59
CA VAL A 66 8.30 5.28 13.91
C VAL A 66 9.77 5.44 14.31
N PHE A 67 10.58 4.38 14.18
CA PHE A 67 12.01 4.46 14.45
C PHE A 67 12.74 5.40 13.49
N CYS A 68 12.39 5.38 12.20
CA CYS A 68 12.92 6.27 11.19
C CYS A 68 12.69 7.74 11.57
N TYR A 69 11.50 8.08 12.07
CA TYR A 69 11.19 9.42 12.54
C TYR A 69 12.00 9.83 13.77
N ILE A 70 12.11 8.96 14.78
CA ILE A 70 12.94 9.23 15.96
C ILE A 70 14.39 9.49 15.54
N TYR A 71 14.94 8.66 14.66
CA TYR A 71 16.30 8.80 14.15
C TYR A 71 16.48 10.07 13.33
N THR A 72 15.49 10.42 12.51
CA THR A 72 15.48 11.64 11.69
C THR A 72 15.41 12.90 12.57
N MET A 73 14.61 12.90 13.64
CA MET A 73 14.48 14.04 14.55
C MET A 73 15.64 14.19 15.54
N THR A 74 16.33 13.11 15.91
CA THR A 74 17.40 13.16 16.93
C THR A 74 18.79 13.02 16.31
N PHE A 75 19.09 11.83 15.79
CA PHE A 75 20.42 11.46 15.31
C PHE A 75 20.81 12.23 14.04
N PHE A 76 19.92 12.31 13.06
CA PHE A 76 20.21 12.96 11.78
C PHE A 76 20.43 14.48 11.93
N GLY A 77 19.65 15.17 12.77
CA GLY A 77 19.92 16.57 13.08
C GLY A 77 21.28 16.81 13.75
N GLY A 78 21.70 15.87 14.61
CA GLY A 78 23.06 15.86 15.17
C GLY A 78 24.14 15.76 14.09
N ILE A 79 23.95 14.88 13.10
CA ILE A 79 24.84 14.76 11.94
C ILE A 79 24.91 16.06 11.14
N ILE A 80 23.77 16.72 10.87
CA ILE A 80 23.74 17.98 10.12
C ILE A 80 24.62 19.04 10.83
N VAL A 81 24.50 19.15 12.15
CA VAL A 81 25.31 20.07 12.97
C VAL A 81 26.79 19.72 12.92
N LEU A 82 27.15 18.43 13.00
CA LEU A 82 28.54 17.98 12.91
C LEU A 82 29.12 18.25 11.51
N ASN A 83 28.35 18.00 10.45
CA ASN A 83 28.76 18.29 9.08
C ASN A 83 28.95 19.80 8.87
N HIS A 84 28.07 20.64 9.42
CA HIS A 84 28.24 22.09 9.34
C HIS A 84 29.50 22.57 10.07
N LYS A 85 29.81 22.02 11.25
CA LYS A 85 31.08 22.32 11.95
C LYS A 85 32.30 21.89 11.14
N ARG A 86 32.21 20.76 10.41
CA ARG A 86 33.26 20.31 9.48
C ARG A 86 33.46 21.30 8.34
N GLU A 87 32.37 21.77 7.73
CA GLU A 87 32.39 22.78 6.65
C GLU A 87 32.98 24.10 7.11
N GLN A 88 32.58 24.60 8.30
CA GLN A 88 33.18 25.80 8.91
C GLN A 88 34.69 25.64 9.14
N GLY A 89 35.12 24.43 9.49
CA GLY A 89 36.53 24.09 9.68
C GLY A 89 37.34 23.88 8.40
N ASN A 90 36.74 24.04 7.21
CA ASN A 90 37.36 23.74 5.90
C ASN A 90 38.00 22.36 5.85
N ARG A 91 37.34 21.37 6.46
CA ARG A 91 37.84 20.00 6.52
C ARG A 91 37.30 19.18 5.37
N HIS A 92 38.11 18.28 4.83
CA HIS A 92 37.69 17.40 3.73
C HIS A 92 36.51 16.50 4.16
N TRP A 93 35.55 16.22 3.26
CA TRP A 93 34.34 15.46 3.60
C TRP A 93 34.63 14.01 4.04
N LEU A 94 35.61 13.35 3.40
CA LEU A 94 36.01 11.98 3.73
C LEU A 94 37.04 11.89 4.87
N THR A 95 38.15 12.61 4.80
CA THR A 95 39.27 12.46 5.75
C THR A 95 39.16 13.34 6.99
N CYS A 96 38.23 14.29 7.02
CA CYS A 96 38.08 15.29 8.09
C CYS A 96 39.35 16.11 8.40
N MET A 97 40.37 16.04 7.54
CA MET A 97 41.60 16.81 7.67
C MET A 97 41.40 18.22 7.10
N PRO A 98 42.05 19.25 7.69
CA PRO A 98 41.99 20.60 7.16
C PRO A 98 42.54 20.63 5.73
N VAL A 99 41.76 21.19 4.80
CA VAL A 99 42.21 21.41 3.43
C VAL A 99 42.88 22.79 3.41
N GLY A 100 44.20 22.81 3.20
CA GLY A 100 44.92 24.04 2.90
C GLY A 100 44.47 24.52 1.53
N VAL A 101 43.72 25.63 1.49
CA VAL A 101 43.36 26.29 0.24
C VAL A 101 44.19 27.56 0.20
N ASP A 102 45.24 27.57 -0.62
CA ASP A 102 46.02 28.79 -0.89
C ASP A 102 45.10 29.84 -1.56
N GLU A 103 45.26 31.11 -1.17
CA GLU A 103 44.41 32.24 -1.59
C GLU A 103 44.27 32.33 -3.13
N ASP A 104 45.29 31.93 -3.89
CA ASP A 104 45.32 32.00 -5.36
C ASP A 104 44.67 30.79 -6.08
N GLN A 105 44.48 29.65 -5.41
CA GLN A 105 43.79 28.47 -5.96
C GLN A 105 42.30 28.42 -5.61
N ALA A 106 41.88 29.12 -4.56
CA ALA A 106 40.51 29.17 -4.06
C ALA A 106 39.51 29.74 -5.10
N GLU A 107 39.95 30.71 -5.91
CA GLU A 107 39.11 31.34 -6.94
C GLU A 107 38.90 30.46 -8.19
N LYS A 108 39.81 29.52 -8.49
CA LYS A 108 39.89 28.92 -9.84
C LYS A 108 39.09 27.64 -10.05
N SER A 109 38.58 26.98 -9.00
CA SER A 109 37.73 25.78 -9.20
C SER A 109 36.75 25.55 -8.06
N CYS A 110 35.57 26.17 -8.15
CA CYS A 110 34.42 25.86 -7.30
C CYS A 110 34.15 24.34 -7.27
N TRP A 111 34.33 23.62 -8.38
CA TRP A 111 34.20 22.17 -8.45
C TRP A 111 35.14 21.41 -7.50
N TYR A 112 36.39 21.86 -7.35
CA TYR A 112 37.34 21.27 -6.40
C TYR A 112 36.87 21.48 -4.95
N ASN A 113 36.38 22.68 -4.62
CA ASN A 113 35.90 23.02 -3.28
C ASN A 113 34.57 22.31 -2.93
N VAL A 114 33.65 22.14 -3.89
CA VAL A 114 32.47 21.27 -3.70
C VAL A 114 32.91 19.83 -3.47
N CYS A 115 33.84 19.31 -4.28
CA CYS A 115 34.27 17.92 -4.20
C CYS A 115 35.03 17.61 -2.90
N CYS A 116 35.85 18.54 -2.39
CA CYS A 116 36.70 18.31 -1.23
C CYS A 116 36.03 18.76 0.08
N ILE A 117 35.45 19.96 0.12
CA ILE A 117 34.94 20.60 1.35
C ILE A 117 33.40 20.52 1.40
N GLY A 118 32.73 20.48 0.26
CA GLY A 118 31.26 20.47 0.17
C GLY A 118 30.64 21.88 0.07
N ASN A 119 31.45 22.93 -0.06
CA ASN A 119 30.96 24.30 -0.23
C ASN A 119 31.85 25.12 -1.18
N CYS A 120 31.25 26.03 -1.97
CA CYS A 120 31.94 27.05 -2.74
C CYS A 120 31.74 28.43 -2.10
N SER A 121 32.60 28.82 -1.16
CA SER A 121 33.06 30.21 -0.99
C SER A 121 33.71 30.38 0.38
N ARG A 122 34.91 30.97 0.36
CA ARG A 122 35.47 31.71 1.48
C ARG A 122 35.52 33.17 1.01
N GLN A 123 34.77 34.04 1.69
CA GLN A 123 34.91 35.51 1.63
C GLN A 123 34.41 36.29 0.39
N SER A 124 33.16 36.11 -0.04
CA SER A 124 32.45 37.26 -0.62
C SER A 124 31.10 37.48 0.08
N PRO A 125 30.70 38.73 0.40
CA PRO A 125 29.40 39.06 0.96
C PRO A 125 28.27 38.98 -0.08
N GLN A 126 28.45 38.20 -1.15
CA GLN A 126 27.39 37.92 -2.10
C GLN A 126 26.62 36.68 -1.63
N PRO A 127 25.28 36.73 -1.61
CA PRO A 127 24.48 35.57 -1.21
C PRO A 127 24.86 34.38 -2.09
N GLU A 128 25.20 33.24 -1.46
CA GLU A 128 25.40 31.96 -2.17
C GLU A 128 24.27 31.80 -3.19
N GLY A 129 24.63 31.72 -4.48
CA GLY A 129 23.67 31.68 -5.58
C GLY A 129 22.61 30.61 -5.34
N GLU A 130 21.33 30.98 -5.50
CA GLU A 130 20.21 30.05 -5.33
C GLU A 130 20.46 28.73 -6.08
N HIS A 131 20.07 27.60 -5.46
CA HIS A 131 20.24 26.29 -6.09
C HIS A 131 19.65 26.31 -7.51
N PRO A 132 20.37 25.88 -8.57
CA PRO A 132 19.93 26.02 -9.95
C PRO A 132 18.52 25.45 -10.20
N MET A 133 18.18 24.35 -9.51
CA MET A 133 16.85 23.75 -9.62
C MET A 133 15.73 24.60 -8.99
N SER A 134 15.99 25.32 -7.89
CA SER A 134 15.00 26.24 -7.31
C SER A 134 14.77 27.43 -8.26
N ILE A 135 15.83 27.93 -8.89
CA ILE A 135 15.74 28.95 -9.95
C ILE A 135 14.91 28.42 -11.13
N PHE A 136 15.14 27.17 -11.55
CA PHE A 136 14.36 26.53 -12.60
C PHE A 136 12.86 26.49 -12.25
N PHE A 137 12.52 26.04 -11.04
CA PHE A 137 11.14 25.99 -10.58
C PHE A 137 10.48 27.37 -10.51
N ARG A 138 11.23 28.40 -10.07
CA ARG A 138 10.72 29.76 -9.93
C ARG A 138 10.58 30.51 -11.26
N LYS A 139 11.58 30.42 -12.15
CA LYS A 139 11.66 31.23 -13.38
C LYS A 139 11.04 30.57 -14.60
N TYR A 140 11.08 29.25 -14.69
CA TYR A 140 10.64 28.52 -15.89
C TYR A 140 9.41 27.66 -15.61
N TYR A 141 9.53 26.70 -14.69
CA TYR A 141 8.48 25.69 -14.46
C TYR A 141 7.18 26.30 -13.89
N GLY A 142 7.26 27.07 -12.79
CA GLY A 142 6.11 27.68 -12.16
C GLY A 142 5.32 28.61 -13.11
N PRO A 143 5.97 29.62 -13.73
CA PRO A 143 5.31 30.50 -14.68
C PRO A 143 4.67 29.76 -15.85
N PHE A 144 5.31 28.70 -16.38
CA PHE A 144 4.75 27.85 -17.43
C PHE A 144 3.40 27.25 -17.03
N PHE A 145 3.29 26.65 -15.85
CA PHE A 145 2.03 26.06 -15.36
C PHE A 145 0.96 27.07 -14.94
N THR A 146 1.35 28.33 -14.70
CA THR A 146 0.37 29.41 -14.43
C THR A 146 -0.24 30.02 -15.69
N ASN A 147 0.25 29.69 -16.88
CA ASN A 147 -0.30 30.18 -18.15
C ASN A 147 -1.69 29.57 -18.43
N LYS A 148 -2.66 30.38 -18.86
CA LYS A 148 -4.07 29.98 -19.09
C LYS A 148 -4.20 28.77 -20.02
N TRP A 149 -3.43 28.74 -21.11
CA TRP A 149 -3.46 27.63 -22.08
C TRP A 149 -2.88 26.33 -21.50
N VAL A 150 -1.81 26.44 -20.72
CA VAL A 150 -1.19 25.29 -20.05
C VAL A 150 -2.12 24.75 -18.97
N LYS A 151 -2.81 25.61 -18.22
CA LYS A 151 -3.83 25.17 -17.26
C LYS A 151 -4.96 24.38 -17.92
N LEU A 152 -5.46 24.85 -19.07
CA LEU A 152 -6.48 24.13 -19.83
C LEU A 152 -5.97 22.75 -20.28
N LEU A 153 -4.74 22.69 -20.80
CA LEU A 153 -4.09 21.43 -21.18
C LEU A 153 -3.96 20.48 -19.98
N VAL A 154 -3.55 20.97 -18.81
CA VAL A 154 -3.42 20.16 -17.59
C VAL A 154 -4.77 19.59 -17.14
N VAL A 155 -5.85 20.37 -17.22
CA VAL A 155 -7.21 19.89 -16.91
C VAL A 155 -7.63 18.78 -17.88
N LEU A 156 -7.34 18.94 -19.18
CA LEU A 156 -7.62 17.91 -20.19
C LEU A 156 -6.80 16.64 -19.96
N LEU A 157 -5.50 16.77 -19.65
CA LEU A 157 -4.62 15.64 -19.33
C LEU A 157 -5.10 14.91 -18.07
N TYR A 158 -5.55 15.66 -17.06
CA TYR A 158 -6.14 15.07 -15.86
C TYR A 158 -7.43 14.30 -16.16
N GLY A 159 -8.30 14.86 -17.01
CA GLY A 159 -9.51 14.18 -17.47
C GLY A 159 -9.22 12.89 -18.24
N ALA A 160 -8.21 12.91 -19.12
CA ALA A 160 -7.76 11.72 -19.85
C ALA A 160 -7.15 10.66 -18.91
N TYR A 161 -6.31 11.09 -17.95
CA TYR A 161 -5.77 10.22 -16.91
C TYR A 161 -6.88 9.56 -16.10
N LEU A 162 -7.85 10.34 -15.61
CA LEU A 162 -8.94 9.83 -14.78
C LEU A 162 -9.86 8.90 -15.58
N GLY A 163 -10.19 9.26 -16.84
CA GLY A 163 -10.98 8.41 -17.73
C GLY A 163 -10.29 7.08 -18.03
N GLY A 164 -8.99 7.10 -18.34
CA GLY A 164 -8.19 5.88 -18.54
C GLY A 164 -8.10 5.04 -17.27
N SER A 165 -7.95 5.68 -16.11
CA SER A 165 -7.91 5.01 -14.80
C SER A 165 -9.23 4.29 -14.48
N ILE A 166 -10.35 4.97 -14.63
CA ILE A 166 -11.69 4.39 -14.40
C ILE A 166 -11.94 3.22 -15.37
N TYR A 167 -11.58 3.38 -16.65
CA TYR A 167 -11.69 2.29 -17.63
C TYR A 167 -10.80 1.09 -17.25
N GLY A 168 -9.58 1.33 -16.76
CA GLY A 168 -8.71 0.26 -16.26
C GLY A 168 -9.28 -0.49 -15.06
N CYS A 169 -9.97 0.23 -14.15
CA CYS A 169 -10.62 -0.37 -12.98
C CYS A 169 -11.76 -1.32 -13.35
N THR A 170 -12.49 -1.08 -14.45
CA THR A 170 -13.57 -1.99 -14.89
C THR A 170 -13.06 -3.29 -15.50
N GLN A 171 -11.76 -3.35 -15.84
CA GLN A 171 -11.11 -4.49 -16.50
C GLN A 171 -10.14 -5.23 -15.56
N ILE A 172 -10.15 -4.91 -14.27
CA ILE A 172 -9.23 -5.50 -13.30
C ILE A 172 -9.51 -7.01 -13.17
N ARG A 173 -8.46 -7.82 -13.24
CA ARG A 173 -8.56 -9.27 -13.04
C ARG A 173 -8.33 -9.60 -11.58
N GLU A 174 -9.26 -10.31 -10.97
CA GLU A 174 -9.16 -10.74 -9.57
C GLU A 174 -8.40 -12.06 -9.44
N GLY A 175 -7.65 -12.21 -8.36
CA GLY A 175 -7.07 -13.48 -7.93
C GLY A 175 -5.58 -13.65 -8.23
N ILE A 176 -4.98 -14.57 -7.46
CA ILE A 176 -3.58 -14.94 -7.60
C ILE A 176 -3.49 -16.19 -8.45
N ASP A 177 -2.68 -16.13 -9.50
CA ASP A 177 -2.36 -17.31 -10.27
C ASP A 177 -1.29 -18.12 -9.54
N LEU A 178 -1.56 -19.39 -9.24
CA LEU A 178 -0.63 -20.24 -8.49
C LEU A 178 0.72 -20.36 -9.19
N ARG A 179 0.77 -20.30 -10.53
CA ARG A 179 2.03 -20.35 -11.29
C ARG A 179 2.93 -19.15 -10.99
N ASN A 180 2.34 -18.00 -10.64
CA ASN A 180 3.09 -16.77 -10.33
C ASN A 180 3.79 -16.81 -8.96
N LEU A 181 3.48 -17.81 -8.11
CA LEU A 181 4.19 -18.01 -6.85
C LEU A 181 5.57 -18.66 -7.04
N ALA A 182 5.75 -19.36 -8.16
CA ALA A 182 7.02 -19.97 -8.50
C ALA A 182 7.99 -18.94 -9.12
N SER A 183 9.28 -19.27 -9.12
CA SER A 183 10.26 -18.52 -9.92
C SER A 183 10.08 -18.86 -11.40
N ASP A 184 10.43 -17.92 -12.29
CA ASP A 184 10.27 -18.04 -13.74
C ASP A 184 10.88 -19.32 -14.35
N ASP A 185 12.00 -19.79 -13.78
CA ASP A 185 12.71 -20.98 -14.27
C ASP A 185 12.14 -22.30 -13.70
N SER A 186 11.09 -22.22 -12.88
CA SER A 186 10.51 -23.39 -12.20
C SER A 186 9.69 -24.25 -13.16
N TYR A 187 9.83 -25.57 -13.03
CA TYR A 187 9.00 -26.55 -13.75
C TYR A 187 7.50 -26.43 -13.45
N VAL A 188 7.15 -25.73 -12.36
CA VAL A 188 5.76 -25.51 -11.93
C VAL A 188 4.97 -24.69 -12.96
N ILE A 189 5.61 -23.73 -13.62
CA ILE A 189 4.95 -22.89 -14.63
C ILE A 189 4.51 -23.71 -15.84
N PRO A 190 5.39 -24.45 -16.55
CA PRO A 190 4.96 -25.27 -17.68
C PRO A 190 3.99 -26.37 -17.27
N TYR A 191 4.12 -26.93 -16.05
CA TYR A 191 3.13 -27.88 -15.53
C TYR A 191 1.72 -27.28 -15.48
N TYR A 192 1.55 -26.09 -14.88
CA TYR A 192 0.22 -25.45 -14.79
C TYR A 192 -0.28 -24.94 -16.15
N ASP A 193 0.62 -24.53 -17.05
CA ASP A 193 0.23 -24.14 -18.41
C ASP A 193 -0.29 -25.35 -19.21
N ASP A 194 0.38 -26.51 -19.11
CA ASP A 194 -0.07 -27.76 -19.72
C ASP A 194 -1.35 -28.29 -19.06
N ASP A 195 -1.47 -28.22 -17.73
CA ASP A 195 -2.66 -28.60 -16.98
C ASP A 195 -3.89 -27.77 -17.40
N SER A 196 -3.73 -26.45 -17.50
CA SER A 196 -4.79 -25.56 -17.98
C SER A 196 -5.15 -25.82 -19.46
N LYS A 197 -4.17 -26.15 -20.30
CA LYS A 197 -4.38 -26.38 -21.73
C LYS A 197 -5.01 -27.73 -22.05
N TYR A 198 -4.57 -28.80 -21.38
CA TYR A 198 -4.94 -30.18 -21.70
C TYR A 198 -5.95 -30.77 -20.70
N PHE A 199 -6.00 -30.28 -19.47
CA PHE A 199 -6.77 -30.89 -18.37
C PHE A 199 -7.75 -29.91 -17.67
N SER A 200 -8.15 -28.80 -18.31
CA SER A 200 -9.06 -27.79 -17.73
C SER A 200 -10.54 -28.17 -17.66
N MET A 201 -10.95 -29.31 -18.23
CA MET A 201 -12.35 -29.72 -18.26
C MET A 201 -12.92 -29.97 -16.85
N TYR A 202 -12.12 -30.58 -15.99
CA TYR A 202 -12.50 -30.93 -14.63
C TYR A 202 -11.82 -30.02 -13.62
N GLY A 203 -12.61 -29.54 -12.66
CA GLY A 203 -12.12 -28.78 -11.53
C GLY A 203 -11.72 -29.69 -10.35
N PRO A 204 -11.51 -29.11 -9.16
CA PRO A 204 -11.19 -29.87 -7.96
C PRO A 204 -12.29 -30.88 -7.59
N ARG A 205 -11.89 -32.09 -7.18
CA ARG A 205 -12.81 -33.13 -6.71
C ARG A 205 -13.20 -32.85 -5.26
N VAL A 206 -14.39 -32.30 -5.04
CA VAL A 206 -14.81 -31.77 -3.74
C VAL A 206 -15.32 -32.89 -2.82
N MET A 207 -14.89 -32.84 -1.56
CA MET A 207 -15.36 -33.72 -0.49
C MET A 207 -16.61 -33.12 0.14
N VAL A 208 -17.69 -33.90 0.23
CA VAL A 208 -18.90 -33.58 0.99
C VAL A 208 -18.86 -34.40 2.28
N VAL A 209 -18.53 -33.76 3.39
CA VAL A 209 -18.28 -34.40 4.69
C VAL A 209 -19.49 -34.22 5.60
N ILE A 210 -19.96 -35.31 6.19
CA ILE A 210 -20.91 -35.28 7.31
C ILE A 210 -20.09 -35.12 8.59
N THR A 211 -20.24 -33.97 9.25
CA THR A 211 -19.36 -33.53 10.35
C THR A 211 -19.73 -34.10 11.72
N LYS A 212 -20.89 -34.73 11.84
CA LYS A 212 -21.40 -35.28 13.10
C LYS A 212 -21.96 -36.68 12.87
N SER A 213 -21.96 -37.49 13.92
CA SER A 213 -22.65 -38.78 13.91
C SER A 213 -24.13 -38.57 13.58
N VAL A 214 -24.61 -39.29 12.58
CA VAL A 214 -26.02 -39.32 12.16
C VAL A 214 -26.50 -40.75 12.10
N ASP A 215 -27.79 -40.95 12.35
CA ASP A 215 -28.39 -42.28 12.37
C ASP A 215 -28.71 -42.73 10.93
N TYR A 216 -27.70 -43.24 10.23
CA TYR A 216 -27.83 -43.69 8.83
C TYR A 216 -28.87 -44.81 8.64
N TRP A 217 -29.22 -45.55 9.68
CA TRP A 217 -30.29 -46.54 9.63
C TRP A 217 -31.68 -45.89 9.59
N ASN A 218 -31.84 -44.61 9.92
CA ASN A 218 -33.12 -43.92 9.77
C ASN A 218 -33.34 -43.53 8.30
N GLU A 219 -34.42 -44.02 7.69
CA GLU A 219 -34.80 -43.70 6.31
C GLU A 219 -34.91 -42.19 6.05
N THR A 220 -35.44 -41.42 7.01
CA THR A 220 -35.60 -39.97 6.85
C THR A 220 -34.24 -39.27 6.75
N VAL A 221 -33.24 -39.76 7.49
CA VAL A 221 -31.86 -39.24 7.46
C VAL A 221 -31.21 -39.60 6.12
N ARG A 222 -31.36 -40.85 5.65
CA ARG A 222 -30.84 -41.27 4.33
C ARG A 222 -31.42 -40.45 3.18
N LEU A 223 -32.73 -40.26 3.17
CA LEU A 223 -33.41 -39.43 2.17
C LEU A 223 -32.98 -37.96 2.28
N GLY A 224 -32.78 -37.45 3.49
CA GLY A 224 -32.26 -36.10 3.72
C GLY A 224 -30.85 -35.89 3.14
N ILE A 225 -29.94 -36.85 3.37
CA ILE A 225 -28.59 -36.85 2.80
C ILE A 225 -28.66 -36.91 1.27
N GLU A 226 -29.44 -37.84 0.73
CA GLU A 226 -29.58 -38.05 -0.71
C GLU A 226 -30.18 -36.82 -1.42
N ASN A 227 -31.20 -36.19 -0.84
CA ASN A 227 -31.77 -34.95 -1.35
C ASN A 227 -30.73 -33.81 -1.37
N CYS A 228 -29.90 -33.72 -0.32
CA CYS A 228 -28.84 -32.73 -0.27
C CYS A 228 -27.72 -32.97 -1.27
N ILE A 229 -27.30 -34.23 -1.46
CA ILE A 229 -26.36 -34.61 -2.51
C ILE A 229 -26.96 -34.29 -3.88
N GLY A 230 -28.23 -34.61 -4.12
CA GLY A 230 -28.94 -34.28 -5.36
C GLY A 230 -29.01 -32.78 -5.64
N LYS A 231 -29.17 -31.93 -4.61
CA LYS A 231 -29.08 -30.46 -4.75
C LYS A 231 -27.67 -30.01 -5.15
N LEU A 232 -26.63 -30.58 -4.53
CA LEU A 232 -25.23 -30.27 -4.87
C LEU A 232 -24.88 -30.72 -6.29
N GLU A 233 -25.33 -31.90 -6.69
CA GLU A 233 -25.21 -32.43 -8.04
C GLU A 233 -25.90 -31.53 -9.08
N ASN A 234 -26.96 -30.80 -8.69
CA ASN A 234 -27.68 -29.90 -9.58
C ASN A 234 -27.03 -28.53 -9.79
N ILE A 235 -25.91 -28.25 -9.11
CA ILE A 235 -25.12 -27.03 -9.32
C ILE A 235 -24.47 -27.09 -10.71
N SER A 236 -24.46 -25.96 -11.42
CA SER A 236 -23.95 -25.86 -12.80
C SER A 236 -22.49 -26.28 -12.95
N TYR A 237 -21.70 -26.10 -11.90
CA TYR A 237 -20.28 -26.44 -11.83
C TYR A 237 -20.01 -27.89 -11.37
N VAL A 238 -21.03 -28.72 -11.20
CA VAL A 238 -20.87 -30.11 -10.73
C VAL A 238 -21.33 -31.09 -11.83
N ASP A 239 -20.46 -32.03 -12.17
CA ASP A 239 -20.82 -33.12 -13.09
C ASP A 239 -21.49 -34.26 -12.30
N LYS A 240 -22.79 -34.42 -12.52
CA LYS A 240 -23.64 -35.41 -11.86
C LYS A 240 -23.21 -36.86 -12.12
N ASN A 241 -22.53 -37.13 -13.23
CA ASN A 241 -22.19 -38.49 -13.62
C ASN A 241 -21.00 -39.05 -12.83
N TYR A 242 -20.21 -38.19 -12.21
CA TYR A 242 -18.99 -38.54 -11.49
C TYR A 242 -19.09 -38.26 -9.98
N SER A 243 -20.32 -38.19 -9.44
CA SER A 243 -20.52 -38.17 -8.00
C SER A 243 -20.39 -39.58 -7.42
N GLU A 244 -19.64 -39.70 -6.33
CA GLU A 244 -19.44 -40.97 -5.64
C GLU A 244 -20.05 -40.90 -4.25
N SER A 245 -21.08 -41.73 -4.04
CA SER A 245 -21.77 -41.87 -2.77
C SER A 245 -21.80 -43.33 -2.31
N TRP A 246 -21.01 -43.66 -1.28
CA TRP A 246 -21.02 -44.98 -0.66
C TRP A 246 -22.41 -45.35 -0.14
N LEU A 247 -23.19 -44.38 0.36
CA LEU A 247 -24.53 -44.59 0.89
C LEU A 247 -25.53 -44.95 -0.21
N ARG A 248 -25.40 -44.34 -1.39
CA ARG A 248 -26.23 -44.63 -2.56
C ARG A 248 -25.97 -46.06 -3.05
N VAL A 249 -24.69 -46.44 -3.19
CA VAL A 249 -24.30 -47.81 -3.58
C VAL A 249 -24.74 -48.82 -2.52
N TYR A 250 -24.55 -48.51 -1.24
CA TYR A 250 -24.96 -49.38 -0.13
C TYR A 250 -26.47 -49.63 -0.11
N THR A 251 -27.27 -48.58 -0.29
CA THR A 251 -28.73 -48.67 -0.31
C THR A 251 -29.22 -49.52 -1.48
N LEU A 252 -28.63 -49.33 -2.67
CA LEU A 252 -28.96 -50.14 -3.86
C LEU A 252 -28.56 -51.61 -3.68
N SER A 253 -27.39 -51.87 -3.10
CA SER A 253 -26.91 -53.22 -2.80
C SER A 253 -27.81 -53.93 -1.78
N ALA A 254 -28.19 -53.23 -0.70
CA ALA A 254 -29.08 -53.76 0.33
C ALA A 254 -30.48 -54.06 -0.21
N GLN A 255 -31.03 -53.17 -1.05
CA GLN A 255 -32.31 -53.41 -1.74
C GLN A 255 -32.25 -54.64 -2.65
N SER A 256 -31.17 -54.78 -3.44
CA SER A 256 -30.97 -55.96 -4.30
C SER A 256 -30.86 -57.26 -3.50
N ALA A 257 -30.25 -57.21 -2.32
CA ALA A 257 -30.11 -58.33 -1.41
C ALA A 257 -31.33 -58.56 -0.49
N SER A 258 -32.38 -57.72 -0.59
CA SER A 258 -33.57 -57.74 0.30
C SER A 258 -33.23 -57.62 1.80
N ILE A 259 -32.24 -56.79 2.14
CA ILE A 259 -31.79 -56.56 3.52
C ILE A 259 -32.46 -55.31 4.09
N ASP A 260 -33.08 -55.42 5.27
CA ASP A 260 -33.67 -54.28 5.97
C ASP A 260 -32.62 -53.45 6.71
N ILE A 261 -32.15 -52.40 6.04
CA ILE A 261 -31.19 -51.44 6.56
C ILE A 261 -31.81 -50.36 7.47
N ASN A 262 -33.10 -50.47 7.82
CA ASN A 262 -33.70 -49.59 8.83
C ASN A 262 -33.33 -49.96 10.27
N ASN A 263 -32.80 -51.18 10.46
CA ASN A 263 -32.31 -51.63 11.76
C ASN A 263 -30.81 -51.32 11.92
N LYS A 264 -30.45 -50.59 12.98
CA LYS A 264 -29.08 -50.21 13.31
C LYS A 264 -28.09 -51.39 13.26
N THR A 265 -28.44 -52.50 13.91
CA THR A 265 -27.53 -53.65 14.04
C THR A 265 -27.28 -54.30 12.67
N VAL A 266 -28.33 -54.39 11.84
CA VAL A 266 -28.25 -54.91 10.48
C VAL A 266 -27.44 -53.97 9.60
N PHE A 267 -27.69 -52.65 9.70
CA PHE A 267 -26.96 -51.63 8.95
C PHE A 267 -25.45 -51.71 9.23
N ILE A 268 -25.04 -51.73 10.50
CA ILE A 268 -23.61 -51.72 10.86
C ILE A 268 -22.93 -53.06 10.57
N SER A 269 -23.61 -54.19 10.78
CA SER A 269 -23.04 -55.52 10.53
C SER A 269 -22.89 -55.86 9.06
N HIS A 270 -23.75 -55.33 8.19
CA HIS A 270 -23.69 -55.56 6.74
C HIS A 270 -22.82 -54.53 6.00
N LEU A 271 -22.50 -53.39 6.61
CA LEU A 271 -21.64 -52.37 6.01
C LEU A 271 -20.27 -52.88 5.50
N PRO A 272 -19.55 -53.81 6.18
CA PRO A 272 -18.30 -54.36 5.66
C PRO A 272 -18.42 -55.10 4.31
N GLU A 273 -19.60 -55.62 3.95
CA GLU A 273 -19.81 -56.21 2.62
C GLU A 273 -19.70 -55.17 1.51
N LEU A 274 -20.10 -53.91 1.77
CA LEU A 274 -19.88 -52.80 0.84
C LEU A 274 -18.40 -52.63 0.52
N PHE A 275 -17.54 -52.72 1.53
CA PHE A 275 -16.09 -52.55 1.37
C PHE A 275 -15.45 -53.73 0.63
N LYS A 276 -16.08 -54.90 0.61
CA LYS A 276 -15.64 -55.99 -0.28
C LYS A 276 -15.99 -55.72 -1.74
N ILE A 277 -17.12 -55.07 -2.00
CA ILE A 277 -17.56 -54.70 -3.35
C ILE A 277 -16.73 -53.51 -3.87
N VAL A 278 -16.58 -52.47 -3.04
CA VAL A 278 -15.81 -51.25 -3.34
C VAL A 278 -14.88 -50.94 -2.17
N PRO A 279 -13.62 -51.44 -2.20
CA PRO A 279 -12.67 -51.26 -1.10
C PRO A 279 -12.36 -49.81 -0.75
N SER A 280 -12.41 -48.88 -1.71
CA SER A 280 -12.10 -47.47 -1.48
C SER A 280 -13.06 -46.80 -0.49
N PHE A 281 -14.32 -47.26 -0.38
CA PHE A 281 -15.30 -46.67 0.54
C PHE A 281 -14.98 -46.91 2.02
N GLU A 282 -14.10 -47.86 2.34
CA GLU A 282 -13.64 -48.06 3.72
C GLU A 282 -12.92 -46.80 4.24
N TRP A 283 -12.22 -46.07 3.36
CA TRP A 283 -11.52 -44.83 3.71
C TRP A 283 -12.45 -43.60 3.80
N ASP A 284 -13.72 -43.76 3.43
CA ASP A 284 -14.70 -42.68 3.41
C ASP A 284 -15.69 -42.76 4.57
N VAL A 285 -15.64 -43.83 5.37
CA VAL A 285 -16.51 -44.05 6.53
C VAL A 285 -15.68 -44.32 7.78
N ASN A 286 -15.61 -43.33 8.67
CA ASN A 286 -15.00 -43.52 9.98
C ASN A 286 -16.05 -44.06 10.97
N ARG A 287 -15.83 -45.27 11.47
CA ARG A 287 -16.77 -46.00 12.33
C ARG A 287 -16.11 -46.50 13.62
N THR A 288 -16.88 -46.48 14.70
CA THR A 288 -16.64 -47.29 15.90
C THR A 288 -17.42 -48.61 15.80
N GLN A 289 -17.45 -49.42 16.87
CA GLN A 289 -18.22 -50.67 16.87
C GLN A 289 -19.72 -50.45 16.65
N ASP A 290 -20.28 -49.32 17.10
CA ASP A 290 -21.73 -49.09 17.14
C ASP A 290 -22.19 -47.81 16.41
N THR A 291 -21.29 -46.94 15.97
CA THR A 291 -21.66 -45.65 15.35
C THR A 291 -20.72 -45.26 14.22
N ILE A 292 -21.24 -44.46 13.27
CA ILE A 292 -20.43 -43.80 12.25
C ILE A 292 -20.20 -42.38 12.73
N GLU A 293 -18.95 -42.06 13.10
CA GLU A 293 -18.60 -40.75 13.65
C GLU A 293 -18.55 -39.67 12.57
N ALA A 294 -17.98 -40.03 11.42
CA ALA A 294 -17.87 -39.16 10.26
C ALA A 294 -17.88 -40.00 8.99
N SER A 295 -18.43 -39.43 7.92
CA SER A 295 -18.26 -40.00 6.58
C SER A 295 -18.15 -38.89 5.55
N ARG A 296 -17.67 -39.23 4.36
CA ARG A 296 -17.58 -38.30 3.24
C ARG A 296 -18.07 -38.91 1.93
N PHE A 297 -18.43 -38.04 1.01
CA PHE A 297 -18.77 -38.34 -0.38
C PHE A 297 -17.92 -37.46 -1.28
N PHE A 298 -17.88 -37.77 -2.57
CA PHE A 298 -17.17 -36.96 -3.55
C PHE A 298 -18.09 -36.47 -4.65
N ILE A 299 -17.92 -35.22 -5.03
CA ILE A 299 -18.54 -34.63 -6.21
C ILE A 299 -17.43 -34.09 -7.12
N GLN A 300 -17.54 -34.37 -8.41
CA GLN A 300 -16.60 -33.88 -9.40
C GLN A 300 -17.08 -32.52 -9.92
N THR A 301 -16.23 -31.50 -9.83
CA THR A 301 -16.54 -30.20 -10.41
C THR A 301 -16.07 -30.13 -11.87
N ALA A 302 -16.72 -29.31 -12.68
CA ALA A 302 -16.43 -29.16 -14.10
C ALA A 302 -16.63 -27.69 -14.55
N ASN A 303 -15.95 -27.30 -15.63
CA ASN A 303 -16.05 -25.96 -16.24
C ASN A 303 -15.67 -24.80 -15.29
N VAL A 304 -14.67 -25.00 -14.43
CA VAL A 304 -14.16 -23.99 -13.50
C VAL A 304 -12.83 -23.49 -14.04
N THR A 305 -12.82 -22.33 -14.71
CA THR A 305 -11.64 -21.88 -15.48
C THR A 305 -11.07 -20.55 -15.01
N SER A 306 -11.84 -19.76 -14.28
CA SER A 306 -11.44 -18.45 -13.79
C SER A 306 -11.61 -18.31 -12.27
N ALA A 307 -10.89 -17.38 -11.66
CA ALA A 307 -11.04 -17.06 -10.23
C ALA A 307 -12.48 -16.64 -9.86
N VAL A 308 -13.24 -16.09 -10.82
CA VAL A 308 -14.66 -15.77 -10.65
C VAL A 308 -15.51 -17.05 -10.59
N ASP A 309 -15.24 -18.02 -11.45
CA ASP A 309 -15.91 -19.33 -11.43
C ASP A 309 -15.58 -20.07 -10.13
N GLU A 310 -14.32 -20.05 -9.70
CA GLU A 310 -13.85 -20.65 -8.45
C GLU A 310 -14.57 -20.05 -7.23
N LYS A 311 -14.74 -18.72 -7.22
CA LYS A 311 -15.50 -17.98 -6.21
C LYS A 311 -16.98 -18.35 -6.21
N ASN A 312 -17.61 -18.41 -7.39
CA ASN A 312 -19.03 -18.73 -7.55
C ASN A 312 -19.32 -20.17 -7.14
N LEU A 313 -18.51 -21.12 -7.61
CA LEU A 313 -18.56 -22.53 -7.20
C LEU A 313 -18.54 -22.65 -5.67
N LEU A 314 -17.57 -22.01 -5.01
CA LEU A 314 -17.42 -22.11 -3.56
C LEU A 314 -18.63 -21.55 -2.81
N ASN A 315 -19.19 -20.43 -3.28
CA ASN A 315 -20.39 -19.83 -2.70
C ASN A 315 -21.61 -20.75 -2.88
N GLU A 316 -21.88 -21.23 -4.10
CA GLU A 316 -23.03 -22.09 -4.39
C GLU A 316 -22.99 -23.39 -3.58
N LEU A 317 -21.82 -24.03 -3.49
CA LEU A 317 -21.64 -25.23 -2.68
C LEU A 317 -21.93 -24.98 -1.20
N ARG A 318 -21.37 -23.90 -0.62
CA ARG A 318 -21.54 -23.56 0.79
C ARG A 318 -22.96 -23.12 1.11
N GLU A 319 -23.60 -22.34 0.25
CA GLU A 319 -25.00 -21.94 0.44
C GLU A 319 -25.94 -23.14 0.37
N THR A 320 -25.71 -24.05 -0.59
CA THR A 320 -26.50 -25.28 -0.72
C THR A 320 -26.37 -26.17 0.53
N THR A 321 -25.15 -26.36 1.04
CA THR A 321 -24.95 -27.13 2.30
C THR A 321 -25.59 -26.47 3.52
N ARG A 322 -25.64 -25.13 3.62
CA ARG A 322 -26.31 -24.43 4.73
C ARG A 322 -27.83 -24.62 4.73
N GLN A 323 -28.43 -24.87 3.57
CA GLN A 323 -29.88 -25.14 3.45
C GLN A 323 -30.25 -26.59 3.79
N CYS A 324 -29.27 -27.45 4.03
CA CYS A 324 -29.49 -28.84 4.38
C CYS A 324 -29.81 -29.01 5.86
N SER A 325 -30.75 -29.92 6.17
CA SER A 325 -31.08 -30.30 7.55
C SER A 325 -29.98 -31.14 8.21
N ILE A 326 -29.15 -31.81 7.39
CA ILE A 326 -28.03 -32.63 7.83
C ILE A 326 -26.77 -31.73 7.93
N PRO A 327 -25.93 -31.88 8.97
CA PRO A 327 -24.72 -31.08 9.18
C PRO A 327 -23.60 -31.44 8.20
N LEU A 328 -23.78 -31.01 6.95
CA LEU A 328 -22.86 -31.21 5.82
C LEU A 328 -21.86 -30.06 5.73
N MET A 329 -20.63 -30.39 5.32
CA MET A 329 -19.57 -29.45 4.99
C MET A 329 -18.95 -29.85 3.67
N VAL A 330 -18.68 -28.88 2.80
CA VAL A 330 -17.88 -29.09 1.59
C VAL A 330 -16.42 -28.70 1.84
N TYR A 331 -15.49 -29.50 1.34
CA TYR A 331 -14.06 -29.24 1.51
C TYR A 331 -13.25 -29.72 0.31
N HIS A 332 -12.24 -28.93 -0.06
CA HIS A 332 -11.14 -29.32 -0.92
C HIS A 332 -9.91 -28.50 -0.51
N PRO A 333 -8.68 -29.04 -0.56
CA PRO A 333 -7.47 -28.29 -0.20
C PRO A 333 -7.31 -26.96 -0.94
N ALA A 334 -7.78 -26.88 -2.20
CA ALA A 334 -7.75 -25.64 -2.99
C ALA A 334 -8.65 -24.52 -2.44
N PHE A 335 -9.68 -24.83 -1.62
CA PHE A 335 -10.60 -23.82 -1.10
C PHE A 335 -9.89 -22.77 -0.22
N ILE A 336 -8.72 -23.11 0.36
CA ILE A 336 -7.87 -22.15 1.09
C ILE A 336 -7.44 -20.97 0.21
N TYR A 337 -7.26 -21.20 -1.10
CA TYR A 337 -6.95 -20.16 -2.07
C TYR A 337 -8.22 -19.43 -2.53
N TYR A 338 -9.31 -20.15 -2.78
CA TYR A 338 -10.58 -19.57 -3.25
C TYR A 338 -11.23 -18.66 -2.20
N ASP A 339 -11.06 -19.01 -0.92
CA ASP A 339 -11.50 -18.18 0.21
C ASP A 339 -10.88 -16.78 0.20
N GLN A 340 -9.70 -16.61 -0.41
CA GLN A 340 -9.06 -15.30 -0.54
C GLN A 340 -9.84 -14.40 -1.52
N TYR A 341 -10.34 -14.95 -2.62
CA TYR A 341 -11.06 -14.18 -3.65
C TYR A 341 -12.38 -13.59 -3.14
N LEU A 342 -13.00 -14.24 -2.15
CA LEU A 342 -14.20 -13.73 -1.50
C LEU A 342 -13.94 -12.44 -0.71
N VAL A 343 -12.74 -12.28 -0.15
CA VAL A 343 -12.43 -11.20 0.80
C VAL A 343 -11.54 -10.10 0.22
N ILE A 344 -10.78 -10.35 -0.86
CA ILE A 344 -9.81 -9.39 -1.41
C ILE A 344 -10.45 -8.05 -1.75
N VAL A 345 -11.49 -8.04 -2.59
CA VAL A 345 -12.09 -6.78 -3.07
C VAL A 345 -12.71 -6.00 -1.91
N GLN A 346 -13.52 -6.65 -1.08
CA GLN A 346 -14.18 -6.01 0.06
C GLN A 346 -13.16 -5.43 1.06
N ASN A 347 -12.12 -6.20 1.41
CA ASN A 347 -11.07 -5.72 2.31
C ASN A 347 -10.27 -4.58 1.68
N THR A 348 -9.96 -4.66 0.38
CA THR A 348 -9.23 -3.60 -0.33
C THR A 348 -10.00 -2.28 -0.25
N VAL A 349 -11.29 -2.30 -0.62
CA VAL A 349 -12.15 -1.11 -0.56
C VAL A 349 -12.27 -0.58 0.87
N GLN A 350 -12.51 -1.46 1.84
CA GLN A 350 -12.62 -1.07 3.25
C GLN A 350 -11.33 -0.40 3.75
N ASN A 351 -10.18 -1.01 3.50
CA ASN A 351 -8.89 -0.48 3.94
C ASN A 351 -8.58 0.87 3.27
N VAL A 352 -8.86 0.99 1.97
CA VAL A 352 -8.68 2.23 1.23
C VAL A 352 -9.56 3.35 1.80
N VAL A 353 -10.84 3.07 2.07
CA VAL A 353 -11.77 4.07 2.62
C VAL A 353 -11.37 4.47 4.04
N VAL A 354 -11.03 3.52 4.91
CA VAL A 354 -10.62 3.80 6.28
C VAL A 354 -9.31 4.59 6.31
N ALA A 355 -8.33 4.20 5.49
CA ALA A 355 -7.06 4.91 5.40
C ALA A 355 -7.26 6.32 4.83
N ALA A 356 -8.02 6.49 3.74
CA ALA A 356 -8.35 7.81 3.19
C ALA A 356 -9.09 8.71 4.20
N GLY A 357 -9.99 8.13 5.01
CA GLY A 357 -10.65 8.84 6.10
C GLY A 357 -9.68 9.29 7.20
N ALA A 358 -8.78 8.40 7.64
CA ALA A 358 -7.73 8.74 8.60
C ALA A 358 -6.82 9.85 8.06
N MET A 359 -6.48 9.77 6.78
CA MET A 359 -5.70 10.78 6.07
C MET A 359 -6.39 12.14 6.02
N LEU A 360 -7.69 12.17 5.76
CA LEU A 360 -8.47 13.41 5.79
C LEU A 360 -8.42 14.03 7.19
N VAL A 361 -8.61 13.24 8.25
CA VAL A 361 -8.53 13.74 9.64
C VAL A 361 -7.16 14.34 9.96
N VAL A 362 -6.09 13.66 9.59
CA VAL A 362 -4.71 14.15 9.82
C VAL A 362 -4.47 15.43 9.01
N SER A 363 -4.91 15.48 7.75
CA SER A 363 -4.76 16.67 6.92
C SER A 363 -5.57 17.87 7.43
N LEU A 364 -6.77 17.66 7.98
CA LEU A 364 -7.61 18.70 8.59
C LEU A 364 -7.00 19.24 9.89
N TRP A 365 -6.33 18.37 10.65
CA TRP A 365 -5.65 18.78 11.87
C TRP A 365 -4.42 19.66 11.59
N LEU A 366 -3.74 19.44 10.46
CA LEU A 366 -2.43 20.03 10.18
C LEU A 366 -2.44 21.17 9.16
N ILE A 367 -3.34 21.14 8.17
CA ILE A 367 -3.44 22.18 7.14
C ILE A 367 -4.51 23.20 7.55
N PRO A 368 -4.17 24.50 7.68
CA PRO A 368 -5.11 25.52 8.20
C PRO A 368 -6.35 25.77 7.33
N ASN A 369 -6.44 25.20 6.13
CA ASN A 369 -7.49 25.47 5.16
C ASN A 369 -8.21 24.18 4.74
N PRO A 370 -9.50 24.00 5.10
CA PRO A 370 -10.24 22.77 4.85
C PRO A 370 -10.42 22.45 3.35
N LEU A 371 -10.46 23.46 2.48
CA LEU A 371 -10.56 23.22 1.03
C LEU A 371 -9.28 22.60 0.47
N CYS A 372 -8.12 22.96 1.02
CA CYS A 372 -6.86 22.35 0.63
C CYS A 372 -6.79 20.89 1.12
N CYS A 373 -7.30 20.60 2.32
CA CYS A 373 -7.44 19.23 2.83
C CYS A 373 -8.32 18.36 1.91
N LEU A 374 -9.44 18.91 1.41
CA LEU A 374 -10.31 18.21 0.46
C LEU A 374 -9.59 17.94 -0.87
N TRP A 375 -8.82 18.89 -1.40
CA TRP A 375 -8.04 18.69 -2.63
C TRP A 375 -6.92 17.65 -2.45
N VAL A 376 -6.24 17.65 -1.31
CA VAL A 376 -5.26 16.60 -0.98
C VAL A 376 -5.95 15.25 -0.90
N THR A 377 -7.10 15.16 -0.23
CA THR A 377 -7.89 13.91 -0.14
C THR A 377 -8.36 13.42 -1.51
N PHE A 378 -8.82 14.34 -2.36
CA PHE A 378 -9.18 14.03 -3.74
C PHE A 378 -7.98 13.55 -4.57
N ALA A 379 -6.80 14.17 -4.40
CA ALA A 379 -5.58 13.73 -5.06
C ALA A 379 -5.20 12.31 -4.66
N ILE A 380 -5.30 11.96 -3.38
CA ILE A 380 -5.04 10.61 -2.88
C ILE A 380 -6.00 9.61 -3.52
N ALA A 381 -7.32 9.88 -3.49
CA ALA A 381 -8.31 9.03 -4.12
C ALA A 381 -8.04 8.86 -5.63
N SER A 382 -7.66 9.93 -6.31
CA SER A 382 -7.31 9.93 -7.73
C SER A 382 -6.05 9.13 -8.04
N VAL A 383 -5.01 9.21 -7.20
CA VAL A 383 -3.81 8.38 -7.34
C VAL A 383 -4.15 6.91 -7.13
N ILE A 384 -4.96 6.56 -6.12
CA ILE A 384 -5.36 5.15 -5.88
C ILE A 384 -6.13 4.60 -7.07
N VAL A 385 -7.13 5.34 -7.58
CA VAL A 385 -7.89 4.95 -8.77
C VAL A 385 -6.97 4.83 -9.99
N GLY A 386 -5.98 5.72 -10.12
CA GLY A 386 -4.97 5.62 -11.19
C GLY A 386 -4.09 4.39 -11.09
N VAL A 387 -3.54 4.10 -9.92
CA VAL A 387 -2.72 2.92 -9.70
C VAL A 387 -3.55 1.65 -9.93
N ALA A 388 -4.77 1.58 -9.39
CA ALA A 388 -5.69 0.46 -9.58
C ALA A 388 -6.17 0.30 -11.03
N GLY A 389 -6.27 1.38 -11.81
CA GLY A 389 -6.63 1.31 -13.22
C GLY A 389 -5.46 0.90 -14.11
N PHE A 390 -4.30 1.55 -13.93
CA PHE A 390 -3.12 1.32 -14.76
C PHE A 390 -2.40 0.00 -14.45
N MET A 391 -2.62 -0.61 -13.27
CA MET A 391 -2.15 -1.96 -13.01
C MET A 391 -2.73 -2.98 -14.00
N THR A 392 -3.97 -2.78 -14.45
CA THR A 392 -4.61 -3.61 -15.49
C THR A 392 -3.87 -3.48 -16.82
N PHE A 393 -3.55 -2.26 -17.24
CA PHE A 393 -2.78 -2.02 -18.47
C PHE A 393 -1.34 -2.55 -18.38
N TRP A 394 -0.81 -2.70 -17.17
CA TRP A 394 0.50 -3.29 -16.94
C TRP A 394 0.46 -4.78 -16.56
N SER A 395 -0.67 -5.45 -16.83
CA SER A 395 -0.90 -6.88 -16.62
C SER A 395 -0.57 -7.33 -15.19
N VAL A 396 -1.11 -6.62 -14.20
CA VAL A 396 -1.04 -6.98 -12.79
C VAL A 396 -2.45 -7.26 -12.30
N ASN A 397 -2.64 -8.41 -11.64
CA ASN A 397 -3.93 -8.81 -11.10
C ASN A 397 -4.16 -8.19 -9.72
N LEU A 398 -5.43 -8.06 -9.32
CA LEU A 398 -5.83 -7.72 -7.97
C LEU A 398 -5.83 -8.99 -7.10
N ASP A 399 -4.72 -9.17 -6.43
CA ASP A 399 -4.39 -10.26 -5.50
C ASP A 399 -4.02 -9.69 -4.11
N SER A 400 -3.66 -10.58 -3.18
CA SER A 400 -3.26 -10.17 -1.83
C SER A 400 -1.97 -9.32 -1.81
N ILE A 401 -1.07 -9.45 -2.78
CA ILE A 401 0.20 -8.71 -2.86
C ILE A 401 -0.05 -7.27 -3.36
N SER A 402 -0.77 -7.15 -4.46
CA SER A 402 -1.20 -5.86 -5.02
C SER A 402 -2.09 -5.09 -4.05
N MET A 403 -2.95 -5.76 -3.27
CA MET A 403 -3.69 -5.14 -2.17
C MET A 403 -2.76 -4.44 -1.16
N ILE A 404 -1.67 -5.08 -0.72
CA ILE A 404 -0.68 -4.45 0.17
C ILE A 404 -0.14 -3.18 -0.49
N ASN A 405 0.26 -3.26 -1.75
CA ASN A 405 0.86 -2.15 -2.46
C ASN A 405 -0.12 -0.99 -2.67
N LEU A 406 -1.41 -1.27 -2.82
CA LEU A 406 -2.46 -0.24 -2.85
C LEU A 406 -2.66 0.43 -1.49
N VAL A 407 -2.48 -0.27 -0.38
CA VAL A 407 -2.48 0.36 0.96
C VAL A 407 -1.23 1.21 1.16
N ILE A 408 -0.05 0.70 0.76
CA ILE A 408 1.21 1.44 0.76
C ILE A 408 1.10 2.75 -0.05
N CYS A 409 0.40 2.71 -1.19
CA CYS A 409 0.16 3.86 -2.05
C CYS A 409 -0.42 5.06 -1.28
N ILE A 410 -1.27 4.81 -0.28
CA ILE A 410 -1.93 5.88 0.46
C ILE A 410 -0.90 6.72 1.21
N GLY A 411 0.02 6.10 1.94
CA GLY A 411 1.08 6.81 2.66
C GLY A 411 1.95 7.66 1.73
N PHE A 412 2.60 7.00 0.76
CA PHE A 412 3.57 7.67 -0.12
C PHE A 412 2.96 8.72 -1.06
N SER A 413 1.70 8.58 -1.47
CA SER A 413 1.08 9.55 -2.41
C SER A 413 0.62 10.84 -1.74
N VAL A 414 0.30 10.79 -0.44
CA VAL A 414 -0.14 11.97 0.31
C VAL A 414 0.97 13.02 0.37
N ASP A 415 2.19 12.57 0.62
CA ASP A 415 3.33 13.43 0.95
C ASP A 415 3.54 14.53 -0.09
N PHE A 416 3.59 14.15 -1.36
CA PHE A 416 3.84 15.10 -2.45
C PHE A 416 2.76 16.18 -2.52
N SER A 417 1.50 15.79 -2.39
CA SER A 417 0.36 16.69 -2.52
C SER A 417 0.15 17.55 -1.27
N ALA A 418 0.37 16.98 -0.08
CA ALA A 418 0.22 17.65 1.21
C ALA A 418 1.28 18.74 1.40
N HIS A 419 2.55 18.46 1.12
CA HIS A 419 3.64 19.45 1.29
C HIS A 419 3.45 20.65 0.37
N ILE A 420 3.14 20.41 -0.90
CA ILE A 420 2.89 21.47 -1.89
C ILE A 420 1.65 22.29 -1.51
N SER A 421 0.56 21.64 -1.07
CA SER A 421 -0.65 22.33 -0.62
C SER A 421 -0.41 23.18 0.62
N TYR A 422 0.37 22.67 1.58
CA TYR A 422 0.74 23.40 2.78
C TYR A 422 1.58 24.64 2.47
N ALA A 423 2.60 24.51 1.61
CA ALA A 423 3.41 25.66 1.15
C ALA A 423 2.57 26.69 0.37
N PHE A 424 1.60 26.23 -0.43
CA PHE A 424 0.68 27.13 -1.11
C PHE A 424 -0.19 27.92 -0.13
N VAL A 425 -0.71 27.27 0.93
CA VAL A 425 -1.56 27.91 1.95
C VAL A 425 -0.81 28.91 2.81
N THR A 426 0.45 28.61 3.13
CA THR A 426 1.31 29.45 4.00
C THR A 426 1.99 30.60 3.25
N SER A 427 2.05 30.55 1.92
CA SER A 427 2.57 31.64 1.08
C SER A 427 1.83 32.97 1.33
N THR A 428 2.62 34.04 1.49
CA THR A 428 2.12 35.41 1.70
C THR A 428 1.82 36.15 0.40
N GLU A 429 2.01 35.51 -0.75
CA GLU A 429 1.81 36.12 -2.06
C GLU A 429 0.33 36.45 -2.33
N SER A 430 0.09 37.57 -3.02
CA SER A 430 -1.27 38.11 -3.22
C SER A 430 -2.10 37.39 -4.29
N SER A 431 -1.45 36.76 -5.26
CA SER A 431 -2.10 36.04 -6.36
C SER A 431 -1.91 34.55 -6.21
N ALA A 432 -2.97 33.76 -6.43
CA ALA A 432 -2.89 32.31 -6.41
C ALA A 432 -1.86 31.74 -7.38
N ASN A 433 -1.64 32.39 -8.53
CA ASN A 433 -0.57 32.01 -9.44
C ASN A 433 0.82 32.18 -8.80
N LYS A 434 1.04 33.32 -8.13
CA LYS A 434 2.32 33.59 -7.45
C LYS A 434 2.55 32.65 -6.27
N ARG A 435 1.49 32.35 -5.50
CA ARG A 435 1.53 31.36 -4.41
C ARG A 435 1.92 29.96 -4.90
N ALA A 436 1.38 29.53 -6.05
CA ALA A 436 1.75 28.25 -6.67
C ALA A 436 3.21 28.23 -7.15
N VAL A 437 3.69 29.33 -7.74
CA VAL A 437 5.11 29.48 -8.15
C VAL A 437 6.03 29.42 -6.93
N GLU A 438 5.68 30.12 -5.84
CA GLU A 438 6.45 30.11 -4.60
C GLU A 438 6.51 28.70 -4.00
N ALA A 439 5.37 28.02 -3.85
CA ALA A 439 5.30 26.65 -3.35
C ALA A 439 6.17 25.68 -4.16
N LEU A 440 6.10 25.75 -5.50
CA LEU A 440 6.93 24.94 -6.40
C LEU A 440 8.42 25.30 -6.29
N SER A 441 8.78 26.57 -6.09
CA SER A 441 10.18 26.98 -5.94
C SER A 441 10.84 26.49 -4.66
N LEU A 442 10.05 26.34 -3.59
CA LEU A 442 10.50 25.85 -2.29
C LEU A 442 10.58 24.33 -2.23
N LEU A 443 9.54 23.64 -2.72
CA LEU A 443 9.36 22.20 -2.51
C LEU A 443 9.47 21.35 -3.77
N GLY A 444 9.46 21.94 -4.97
CA GLY A 444 9.48 21.19 -6.23
C GLY A 444 10.72 20.32 -6.40
N TYR A 445 11.90 20.85 -6.08
CA TYR A 445 13.16 20.08 -6.17
C TYR A 445 13.26 18.95 -5.12
N PRO A 446 13.04 19.21 -3.81
CA PRO A 446 13.04 18.13 -2.82
C PRO A 446 12.04 17.01 -3.14
N VAL A 447 10.83 17.36 -3.59
CA VAL A 447 9.80 16.39 -3.99
C VAL A 447 10.24 15.57 -5.20
N PHE A 448 10.77 16.23 -6.24
CA PHE A 448 11.28 15.54 -7.44
C PHE A 448 12.45 14.60 -7.09
N GLN A 449 13.40 15.06 -6.28
CA GLN A 449 14.52 14.27 -5.82
C GLN A 449 14.05 13.03 -5.02
N GLY A 450 13.07 13.20 -4.13
CA GLY A 450 12.47 12.10 -3.37
C GLY A 450 11.75 11.07 -4.24
N ALA A 451 11.05 11.53 -5.28
CA ALA A 451 10.41 10.64 -6.25
C ALA A 451 11.46 9.82 -7.02
N VAL A 452 12.50 10.46 -7.54
CA VAL A 452 13.58 9.78 -8.30
C VAL A 452 14.35 8.80 -7.41
N SER A 453 14.69 9.18 -6.17
CA SER A 453 15.41 8.28 -5.25
C SER A 453 14.61 7.03 -4.92
N THR A 454 13.30 7.17 -4.72
CA THR A 454 12.42 6.03 -4.42
C THR A 454 12.29 5.10 -5.63
N ILE A 455 12.13 5.66 -6.85
CA ILE A 455 12.12 4.87 -8.10
C ILE A 455 13.44 4.10 -8.27
N LEU A 456 14.58 4.76 -8.06
CA LEU A 456 15.90 4.12 -8.12
C LEU A 456 16.06 3.02 -7.06
N GLY A 457 15.47 3.18 -5.87
CA GLY A 457 15.48 2.15 -4.84
C GLY A 457 14.70 0.90 -5.25
N VAL A 458 13.52 1.07 -5.84
CA VAL A 458 12.66 -0.07 -6.24
C VAL A 458 13.01 -0.68 -7.59
N VAL A 459 13.76 0.03 -8.47
CA VAL A 459 14.06 -0.45 -9.83
C VAL A 459 14.82 -1.78 -9.83
N VAL A 460 15.62 -2.07 -8.80
CA VAL A 460 16.35 -3.32 -8.65
C VAL A 460 15.39 -4.52 -8.60
N LEU A 461 14.18 -4.34 -8.07
CA LEU A 461 13.16 -5.39 -8.00
C LEU A 461 12.60 -5.76 -9.37
N ALA A 462 12.74 -4.91 -10.38
CA ALA A 462 12.34 -5.20 -11.75
C ALA A 462 13.14 -6.37 -12.36
N ALA A 463 14.39 -6.56 -11.92
CA ALA A 463 15.28 -7.62 -12.38
C ALA A 463 15.05 -8.97 -11.68
N ALA A 464 14.12 -9.05 -10.72
CA ALA A 464 13.85 -10.28 -9.98
C ALA A 464 13.12 -11.33 -10.83
N LYS A 465 13.48 -12.60 -10.63
CA LYS A 465 12.89 -13.79 -11.30
C LYS A 465 11.57 -14.27 -10.69
N THR A 466 10.91 -13.42 -9.91
CA THR A 466 9.69 -13.77 -9.17
C THR A 466 8.65 -12.70 -9.41
N TYR A 467 7.42 -13.11 -9.71
CA TYR A 467 6.29 -12.22 -9.94
C TYR A 467 6.08 -11.23 -8.79
N ILE A 468 6.17 -11.68 -7.54
CA ILE A 468 5.94 -10.86 -6.34
C ILE A 468 6.77 -9.57 -6.36
N PHE A 469 8.08 -9.68 -6.58
CA PHE A 469 8.99 -8.53 -6.59
C PHE A 469 8.76 -7.62 -7.80
N ARG A 470 8.48 -8.18 -8.97
CA ARG A 470 8.17 -7.38 -10.17
C ARG A 470 6.84 -6.65 -10.03
N THR A 471 5.83 -7.27 -9.44
CA THR A 471 4.54 -6.65 -9.12
C THR A 471 4.72 -5.51 -8.13
N PHE A 472 5.55 -5.71 -7.10
CA PHE A 472 5.92 -4.64 -6.17
C PHE A 472 6.58 -3.46 -6.91
N PHE A 473 7.56 -3.71 -7.78
CA PHE A 473 8.18 -2.67 -8.60
C PHE A 473 7.15 -1.92 -9.46
N LYS A 474 6.34 -2.64 -10.25
CA LYS A 474 5.35 -2.04 -11.16
C LYS A 474 4.39 -1.11 -10.41
N ILE A 475 3.82 -1.60 -9.29
CA ILE A 475 2.88 -0.81 -8.51
C ILE A 475 3.59 0.38 -7.87
N MET A 476 4.72 0.18 -7.20
CA MET A 476 5.46 1.29 -6.57
C MET A 476 5.89 2.35 -7.58
N PHE A 477 6.30 1.95 -8.79
CA PHE A 477 6.60 2.89 -9.87
C PHE A 477 5.38 3.74 -10.24
N LEU A 478 4.20 3.13 -10.41
CA LEU A 478 2.96 3.86 -10.69
C LEU A 478 2.59 4.80 -9.53
N VAL A 479 2.70 4.34 -8.29
CA VAL A 479 2.42 5.15 -7.08
C VAL A 479 3.27 6.40 -7.07
N ILE A 480 4.59 6.26 -7.24
CA ILE A 480 5.53 7.39 -7.16
C ILE A 480 5.33 8.31 -8.37
N LEU A 481 5.14 7.76 -9.57
CA LEU A 481 4.91 8.53 -10.79
C LEU A 481 3.62 9.36 -10.68
N PHE A 482 2.50 8.73 -10.35
CA PHE A 482 1.22 9.43 -10.24
C PHE A 482 1.20 10.36 -9.03
N GLY A 483 1.79 9.97 -7.89
CA GLY A 483 1.96 10.85 -6.74
C GLY A 483 2.76 12.11 -7.08
N ALA A 484 3.89 11.96 -7.78
CA ALA A 484 4.70 13.10 -8.22
C ALA A 484 3.98 13.98 -9.24
N LEU A 485 3.24 13.39 -10.19
CA LEU A 485 2.40 14.14 -11.13
C LEU A 485 1.30 14.92 -10.41
N HIS A 486 0.65 14.33 -9.40
CA HIS A 486 -0.34 15.03 -8.60
C HIS A 486 0.28 16.19 -7.81
N GLY A 487 1.40 15.96 -7.11
CA GLY A 487 2.06 16.98 -6.30
C GLY A 487 2.70 18.11 -7.12
N LEU A 488 3.34 17.80 -8.25
CA LEU A 488 4.13 18.77 -9.03
C LEU A 488 3.39 19.39 -10.21
N VAL A 489 2.27 18.81 -10.67
CA VAL A 489 1.53 19.27 -11.84
C VAL A 489 0.08 19.60 -11.50
N PHE A 490 -0.70 18.60 -11.06
CA PHE A 490 -2.15 18.77 -10.93
C PHE A 490 -2.56 19.68 -9.77
N ILE A 491 -2.04 19.44 -8.57
CA ILE A 491 -2.40 20.20 -7.37
C ILE A 491 -2.04 21.69 -7.49
N PRO A 492 -0.80 22.08 -7.90
CA PRO A 492 -0.47 23.49 -8.10
C PRO A 492 -1.43 24.20 -9.04
N VAL A 493 -1.82 23.56 -10.14
CA VAL A 493 -2.77 24.13 -11.12
C VAL A 493 -4.18 24.21 -10.54
N PHE A 494 -4.68 23.15 -9.91
CA PHE A 494 -6.03 23.14 -9.33
C PHE A 494 -6.20 24.18 -8.23
N LEU A 495 -5.23 24.32 -7.34
CA LEU A 495 -5.25 25.33 -6.28
C LEU A 495 -5.29 26.77 -6.84
N THR A 496 -4.75 27.01 -8.05
CA THR A 496 -4.81 28.35 -8.66
C THR A 496 -6.21 28.79 -9.10
N PHE A 497 -7.14 27.86 -9.32
CA PHE A 497 -8.53 28.19 -9.68
C PHE A 497 -9.33 28.70 -8.47
N PHE A 498 -8.94 28.31 -7.25
CA PHE A 498 -9.65 28.65 -6.01
C PHE A 498 -9.01 29.79 -5.22
N GLY A 499 -8.25 30.63 -5.93
CA GLY A 499 -7.36 31.65 -5.39
C GLY A 499 -7.90 32.69 -4.40
N ASN A 500 -9.22 32.77 -4.22
CA ASN A 500 -9.86 33.69 -3.26
C ASN A 500 -10.18 33.06 -1.90
N CYS A 501 -10.03 31.75 -1.73
CA CYS A 501 -10.29 31.07 -0.46
C CYS A 501 -9.12 31.24 0.52
N GLY A 502 -8.99 32.44 1.08
CA GLY A 502 -7.98 32.75 2.10
C GLY A 502 -8.04 34.16 2.68
N ARG A 503 -8.82 35.09 2.10
CA ARG A 503 -9.12 36.36 2.78
C ARG A 503 -10.41 36.23 3.59
N SER A 504 -10.27 36.02 4.90
CA SER A 504 -11.21 36.66 5.82
C SER A 504 -10.95 38.17 5.77
N PRO A 505 -11.99 39.03 5.67
CA PRO A 505 -11.82 40.48 5.71
C PRO A 505 -11.55 40.91 7.15
N HIS A 506 -10.30 40.82 7.58
CA HIS A 506 -9.80 41.71 8.64
C HIS A 506 -8.76 42.65 8.06
N THR A 507 -9.25 43.81 7.64
CA THR A 507 -8.54 45.07 7.82
C THR A 507 -7.95 45.12 9.24
N THR A 508 -6.64 45.38 9.33
CA THR A 508 -6.05 46.55 10.01
C THR A 508 -4.69 46.21 10.64
N LYS A 509 -3.66 46.95 10.21
CA LYS A 509 -2.33 47.13 10.81
C LYS A 509 -1.36 45.96 10.73
N SER A 510 -0.32 46.18 9.92
CA SER A 510 1.06 45.88 10.29
C SER A 510 1.26 46.09 11.79
N LYS A 511 1.30 45.00 12.54
CA LYS A 511 2.00 44.89 13.80
C LYS A 511 3.03 43.80 13.54
N ASN A 512 4.29 44.21 13.56
CA ASN A 512 5.47 43.38 13.67
C ASN A 512 5.13 42.07 14.38
N LEU A 513 5.09 40.98 13.61
CA LEU A 513 5.24 39.64 14.16
C LEU A 513 6.75 39.41 14.35
N GLU A 514 7.35 40.25 15.19
CA GLU A 514 8.43 39.76 16.04
C GLU A 514 7.82 38.60 16.81
N LEU A 515 8.17 37.39 16.41
CA LEU A 515 8.16 36.25 17.30
C LEU A 515 8.72 36.75 18.63
N ARG A 516 7.89 36.67 19.69
CA ARG A 516 8.32 36.83 21.07
C ARG A 516 9.43 35.79 21.33
N PHE A 517 10.65 36.13 20.98
CA PHE A 517 11.81 35.69 21.72
C PHE A 517 11.62 36.28 23.11
N ARG A 518 11.27 35.38 24.03
CA ARG A 518 11.43 35.60 25.45
C ARG A 518 12.85 36.13 25.64
N ASN A 519 12.96 37.37 26.14
CA ASN A 519 14.23 38.04 26.41
C ASN A 519 15.25 37.07 27.02
N ASP A 520 16.49 37.12 26.53
CA ASP A 520 17.70 36.47 27.05
C ASP A 520 18.08 36.98 28.45
N LYS A 521 17.16 36.94 29.43
CA LYS A 521 17.44 37.34 30.82
C LYS A 521 17.18 36.26 31.87
N ASP A 522 16.74 35.06 31.49
CA ASP A 522 16.49 33.95 32.43
C ASP A 522 17.42 32.73 32.15
N CYS A 523 18.71 32.98 31.91
CA CYS A 523 19.74 31.96 32.13
C CYS A 523 20.57 32.41 33.34
N PRO A 524 20.64 31.63 34.44
CA PRO A 524 21.54 31.96 35.53
C PRO A 524 22.98 31.87 35.02
N VAL A 525 23.65 33.01 35.02
CA VAL A 525 25.11 33.09 34.87
C VAL A 525 25.68 32.61 36.21
N GLU A 526 26.31 31.43 36.22
CA GLU A 526 27.21 31.06 37.32
C GLU A 526 28.40 32.03 37.29
N GLU A 527 28.47 32.93 38.27
CA GLU A 527 29.67 33.72 38.55
C GLU A 527 30.75 32.83 39.19
N PRO A 528 32.02 32.96 38.79
CA PRO A 528 33.12 32.34 39.49
C PRO A 528 33.41 33.10 40.80
N SER A 529 33.26 32.42 41.93
CA SER A 529 33.60 32.93 43.26
C SER A 529 35.10 33.24 43.36
N LEU A 530 35.43 34.53 43.37
CA LEU A 530 36.73 35.04 43.83
C LEU A 530 36.72 35.09 45.37
N SER A 531 37.37 34.11 46.01
CA SER A 531 37.76 34.20 47.41
C SER A 531 39.13 34.88 47.52
N LYS A 532 39.16 36.11 48.06
CA LYS A 532 40.33 36.69 48.73
C LYS A 532 39.93 37.05 50.17
N ASN A 533 40.27 36.14 51.07
CA ASN A 533 40.90 36.34 52.39
C ASN A 533 40.55 35.16 53.29
#